data_AF-A0A536B8B7-F1
#
_entry.id   AF-A0A536B8B7-F1
#
_cell.length_a   1.000
_cell.length_b   1.000
_cell.length_c   1.000
_cell.angle_alpha   90.00
_cell.angle_beta   90.00
_cell.angle_gamma   90.00
#
_symmetry.space_group_name_H-M   'P 1'
#
loop_
_entity.id
_entity.type
_entity.pdbx_description
1 polymer ?
#
loop_
_entity_poly.entity_id
_entity_poly.type
_entity_poly.pdbx_seq_one_letter_code
_entity_poly.pdbx_strand_id
1 'polypeptide(L)'
;LPPLPQVLLLDQATRSAALAPGAALDLGGIAKGALADLLIDELGENAVCNLGGDLRVRGAGPEGDGWHIGLCDGTLVALRDGAVCTSGISKRRWGHSMHHLIDPRTG
;
A
#
# COMPACT_ATOMS: atom_id res chain seq x y z
N LEU A 1 -4.96 14.53 -17.75
CA LEU A 1 -5.58 14.40 -16.42
C LEU A 1 -5.77 15.78 -15.82
N PRO A 2 -6.94 16.10 -15.26
CA PRO A 2 -7.08 17.34 -14.49
C PRO A 2 -6.09 17.32 -13.31
N PRO A 3 -5.45 18.46 -12.99
CA PRO A 3 -4.63 18.59 -11.78
C PRO A 3 -5.39 18.20 -10.52
N LEU A 4 -4.72 17.58 -9.55
CA LEU A 4 -5.34 17.13 -8.30
C LEU A 4 -6.15 18.24 -7.60
N PRO A 5 -5.69 19.51 -7.49
CA PRO A 5 -6.46 20.58 -6.85
C PRO A 5 -7.78 20.94 -7.56
N GLN A 6 -7.99 20.49 -8.81
CA GLN A 6 -9.25 20.69 -9.53
C GLN A 6 -10.28 19.60 -9.24
N VAL A 7 -9.85 18.44 -8.71
CA VAL A 7 -10.71 17.29 -8.45
C VAL A 7 -10.83 16.93 -6.96
N LEU A 8 -9.83 17.29 -6.16
CA LEU A 8 -9.78 17.06 -4.72
C LEU A 8 -9.25 18.31 -4.01
N LEU A 9 -10.07 18.85 -3.11
CA LEU A 9 -9.69 19.92 -2.20
C LEU A 9 -9.52 19.33 -0.80
N LEU A 10 -8.42 19.68 -0.14
CA LEU A 10 -8.12 19.28 1.23
C LEU A 10 -7.98 20.54 2.09
N ASP A 11 -8.73 20.61 3.19
CA ASP A 11 -8.57 21.63 4.21
C ASP A 11 -7.98 20.98 5.47
N GLN A 12 -6.71 21.30 5.74
CA GLN A 12 -5.99 20.77 6.88
C GLN A 12 -6.47 21.35 8.22
N ALA A 13 -6.96 22.60 8.23
CA ALA A 13 -7.41 23.26 9.45
C ALA A 13 -8.73 22.64 9.94
N THR A 14 -9.65 22.37 9.02
CA THR A 14 -10.94 21.73 9.36
C THR A 14 -10.91 20.21 9.24
N ARG A 15 -9.80 19.63 8.76
CA ARG A 15 -9.66 18.20 8.43
C ARG A 15 -10.78 17.70 7.51
N SER A 16 -11.16 18.52 6.53
CA SER A 16 -12.22 18.21 5.57
C SER A 16 -11.68 18.02 4.16
N ALA A 17 -12.44 17.30 3.34
CA ALA A 17 -12.12 17.05 1.95
C ALA A 17 -13.38 17.19 1.09
N ALA A 18 -13.21 17.71 -0.13
CA ALA A 18 -14.28 17.85 -1.12
C ALA A 18 -13.81 17.32 -2.48
N LEU A 19 -14.70 16.58 -3.14
CA LEU A 19 -14.50 16.08 -4.51
C LEU A 19 -15.30 16.91 -5.50
N ALA A 20 -14.74 17.12 -6.69
CA ALA A 20 -15.47 17.72 -7.79
C ALA A 20 -16.70 16.86 -8.18
N PRO A 21 -17.80 17.47 -8.67
CA PRO A 21 -18.95 16.71 -9.14
C PRO A 21 -18.55 15.64 -10.16
N GLY A 22 -19.00 14.40 -9.94
CA GLY A 22 -18.68 13.25 -10.80
C GLY A 22 -17.31 12.61 -10.57
N ALA A 23 -16.47 13.16 -9.68
CA ALA A 23 -15.25 12.50 -9.23
C ALA A 23 -15.54 11.48 -8.14
N ALA A 24 -14.76 10.40 -8.12
CA ALA A 24 -14.78 9.37 -7.10
C ALA A 24 -13.36 9.14 -6.56
N LEU A 25 -13.26 8.70 -5.32
CA LEU A 25 -12.00 8.35 -4.67
C LEU A 25 -11.93 6.84 -4.48
N ASP A 26 -10.84 6.23 -4.94
CA ASP A 26 -10.47 4.85 -4.64
C ASP A 26 -9.11 4.83 -3.94
N LEU A 27 -9.07 4.22 -2.74
CA LEU A 27 -7.87 4.08 -1.92
C LEU A 27 -7.26 2.67 -2.02
N GLY A 28 -7.74 1.81 -2.91
CA GLY A 28 -7.30 0.42 -3.04
C GLY A 28 -5.80 0.25 -3.30
N GLY A 29 -5.16 1.26 -3.90
CA GLY A 29 -3.72 1.31 -4.15
C GLY A 29 -2.85 1.65 -2.94
N ILE A 30 -3.40 2.21 -1.86
CA ILE A 30 -2.62 2.70 -0.69
C ILE A 30 -3.13 2.16 0.65
N ALA A 31 -4.42 1.79 0.75
CA ALA A 31 -5.07 1.52 2.03
C ALA A 31 -4.41 0.40 2.84
N LYS A 32 -3.92 -0.66 2.18
CA LYS A 32 -3.30 -1.82 2.86
C LYS A 32 -1.97 -1.44 3.50
N GLY A 33 -1.06 -0.82 2.76
CA GLY A 33 0.21 -0.34 3.31
C GLY A 33 0.00 0.66 4.45
N ALA A 34 -0.88 1.65 4.26
CA ALA A 34 -1.20 2.62 5.31
C ALA A 34 -1.77 1.95 6.58
N LEU A 35 -2.60 0.92 6.42
CA LEU A 35 -3.13 0.18 7.58
C LEU A 35 -2.04 -0.69 8.23
N ALA A 36 -1.13 -1.28 7.46
CA ALA A 36 -0.01 -2.04 8.01
C ALA A 36 0.94 -1.14 8.83
N ASP A 37 1.14 0.10 8.38
CA ASP A 37 1.90 1.12 9.10
C ASP A 37 1.26 1.50 10.44
N LEU A 38 -0.07 1.60 10.49
CA LEU A 38 -0.80 1.92 11.72
C LEU A 38 -0.84 0.73 12.69
N LEU A 39 -1.12 -0.47 12.18
CA LEU A 39 -1.32 -1.64 13.02
C LEU A 39 -0.02 -2.22 13.60
N ILE A 40 1.15 -1.93 13.02
CA ILE A 40 2.41 -2.45 13.57
C ILE A 40 2.65 -2.00 15.02
N ASP A 41 2.19 -0.79 15.38
CA ASP A 41 2.31 -0.25 16.73
C ASP A 41 1.49 -1.05 17.75
N GLU A 42 0.43 -1.71 17.31
CA GLU A 42 -0.42 -2.56 18.15
C GLU A 42 0.13 -3.97 18.34
N LEU A 43 1.08 -4.40 17.48
CA LEU A 43 1.65 -5.75 17.50
C LEU A 43 2.92 -5.86 18.35
N GLY A 44 3.56 -4.73 18.68
CA GLY A 44 4.72 -4.64 19.57
C GLY A 44 6.07 -4.46 18.88
N GLU A 45 7.15 -4.50 19.67
CA GLU A 45 8.50 -4.09 19.24
C GLU A 45 9.25 -5.12 18.36
N ASN A 46 8.74 -6.35 18.25
CA ASN A 46 9.29 -7.36 17.35
C ASN A 46 8.16 -8.08 16.62
N ALA A 47 7.67 -7.46 15.55
CA ALA A 47 6.45 -7.88 14.87
C ALA A 47 6.50 -7.68 13.35
N VAL A 48 5.58 -8.37 12.68
CA VAL A 48 5.26 -8.18 11.27
C VAL A 48 3.74 -8.02 11.11
N CYS A 49 3.32 -6.96 10.44
CA CYS A 49 1.96 -6.79 9.96
C CYS A 49 1.95 -7.06 8.45
N ASN A 50 1.12 -7.99 7.97
CA ASN A 50 1.00 -8.29 6.54
C ASN A 50 -0.46 -8.26 6.11
N LEU A 51 -0.78 -7.35 5.19
CA LEU A 51 -2.11 -7.14 4.65
C LEU A 51 -2.11 -7.42 3.15
N GLY A 52 -2.27 -8.71 2.81
CA GLY A 52 -2.43 -9.15 1.42
C GLY A 52 -1.18 -9.01 0.55
N GLY A 53 0.01 -8.93 1.16
CA GLY A 53 1.29 -8.73 0.49
C GLY A 53 1.92 -7.35 0.71
N ASP A 54 1.17 -6.39 1.26
CA ASP A 54 1.72 -5.14 1.76
C ASP A 54 2.06 -5.35 3.24
N LEU A 55 3.33 -5.25 3.61
CA LEU A 55 3.80 -5.56 4.96
C LEU A 55 4.65 -4.47 5.57
N ARG A 56 4.58 -4.39 6.90
CA ARG A 56 5.40 -3.53 7.76
C ARG A 56 6.07 -4.42 8.81
N VAL A 57 7.35 -4.22 9.04
CA VAL A 57 8.13 -4.96 10.05
C VAL A 57 8.79 -4.02 11.04
N ARG A 58 8.94 -4.51 12.28
CA ARG A 58 9.70 -3.88 13.37
C ARG A 58 10.44 -4.97 14.16
N GLY A 59 11.64 -4.64 14.62
CA GLY A 59 12.43 -5.48 15.53
C GLY A 59 13.40 -6.44 14.84
N ALA A 60 13.99 -7.32 15.63
CA ALA A 60 15.09 -8.18 15.22
C ALA A 60 14.65 -9.45 14.46
N GLY A 61 13.35 -9.71 14.33
CA GLY A 61 12.85 -10.96 13.79
C GLY A 61 13.05 -12.14 14.75
N PRO A 62 12.70 -13.36 14.32
CA PRO A 62 12.83 -14.57 15.13
C PRO A 62 14.28 -14.99 15.37
N GLU A 63 15.16 -14.81 14.37
CA GLU A 63 16.58 -15.22 14.44
C GLU A 63 17.52 -14.08 14.88
N GLY A 64 16.98 -12.89 15.12
CA GLY A 64 17.74 -11.74 15.61
C GLY A 64 18.51 -10.96 14.53
N ASP A 65 18.53 -11.43 13.28
CA ASP A 65 19.20 -10.79 12.14
C ASP A 65 18.26 -9.93 11.24
N GLY A 66 16.98 -9.90 11.56
CA GLY A 66 15.93 -9.14 10.87
C GLY A 66 14.77 -10.04 10.43
N TRP A 67 13.75 -9.41 9.85
CA TRP A 67 12.66 -10.13 9.20
C TRP A 67 13.03 -10.45 7.77
N HIS A 68 13.13 -11.74 7.46
CA HIS A 68 13.39 -12.26 6.12
C HIS A 68 12.11 -12.29 5.28
N ILE A 69 12.09 -11.51 4.20
CA ILE A 69 10.94 -11.33 3.31
C ILE A 69 11.31 -11.80 1.91
N GLY A 70 10.55 -12.77 1.39
CA GLY A 70 10.70 -13.26 0.02
C GLY A 70 9.98 -12.37 -0.98
N LEU A 71 10.67 -12.01 -2.07
CA LEU A 71 10.14 -11.26 -3.20
C LEU A 71 9.68 -12.20 -4.33
N CYS A 72 8.89 -11.68 -5.26
CA CYS A 72 8.30 -12.48 -6.34
C CYS A 72 9.32 -13.06 -7.34
N ASP A 73 10.53 -12.51 -7.40
CA ASP A 73 11.64 -13.00 -8.22
C ASP A 73 12.51 -14.05 -7.50
N GLY A 74 12.15 -14.41 -6.26
CA GLY A 74 12.90 -15.34 -5.41
C GLY A 74 14.00 -14.68 -4.59
N THR A 75 14.22 -13.37 -4.73
CA THR A 75 15.16 -12.62 -3.91
C THR A 75 14.66 -12.55 -2.45
N LEU A 76 15.59 -12.57 -1.49
CA LEU A 76 15.30 -12.39 -0.07
C LEU A 76 15.86 -11.05 0.41
N VAL A 77 15.06 -10.30 1.16
CA VAL A 77 15.51 -9.09 1.85
C VAL A 77 15.32 -9.23 3.35
N ALA A 78 16.27 -8.72 4.13
CA ALA A 78 16.22 -8.69 5.58
C ALA A 78 15.95 -7.26 6.05
N LEU A 79 14.90 -7.05 6.84
CA LEU A 79 14.55 -5.74 7.38
C LEU A 79 14.32 -5.82 8.89
N ARG A 80 14.97 -4.93 9.64
CA ARG A 80 14.67 -4.74 11.07
C ARG A 80 13.54 -3.76 11.29
N ASP A 81 13.50 -2.72 10.47
CA ASP A 81 12.46 -1.71 10.47
C ASP A 81 12.28 -1.28 9.02
N GLY A 82 11.12 -1.56 8.45
CA GLY A 82 10.78 -1.16 7.09
C GLY A 82 9.45 -1.72 6.62
N ALA A 83 9.12 -1.47 5.35
CA ALA A 83 7.93 -2.00 4.71
C ALA A 83 8.29 -2.56 3.34
N VAL A 84 7.53 -3.56 2.89
CA VAL A 84 7.63 -4.11 1.53
C VAL A 84 6.21 -4.22 0.97
N CYS A 85 6.01 -3.75 -0.25
CA CYS A 85 4.75 -3.91 -0.97
C CYS A 85 5.02 -4.35 -2.41
N THR A 86 4.05 -5.04 -3.01
CA THR A 86 4.18 -5.49 -4.41
C THR A 86 2.88 -5.22 -5.15
N SER A 87 3.02 -4.54 -6.29
CA SER A 87 1.93 -4.35 -7.25
C SER A 87 2.10 -5.29 -8.44
N GLY A 88 1.01 -5.87 -8.91
CA GLY A 88 1.07 -6.79 -10.05
C GLY A 88 -0.30 -7.05 -10.67
N ILE A 89 -0.29 -7.53 -11.91
CA ILE A 89 -1.50 -7.69 -12.74
C ILE A 89 -2.10 -9.10 -12.68
N SER A 90 -1.45 -10.03 -11.97
CA SER A 90 -1.80 -11.46 -11.99
C SER A 90 -3.03 -11.81 -11.14
N LYS A 91 -3.16 -11.21 -9.94
CA LYS A 91 -4.21 -11.56 -8.96
C LYS A 91 -5.59 -11.01 -9.29
N ARG A 92 -5.66 -9.83 -9.91
CA ARG A 92 -6.91 -9.09 -10.19
C ARG A 92 -6.97 -8.77 -11.69
N ARG A 93 -7.46 -9.75 -12.46
CA ARG A 93 -7.50 -9.79 -13.93
C ARG A 93 -8.85 -10.27 -14.45
N TRP A 94 -9.32 -9.67 -15.54
CA TRP A 94 -10.56 -10.01 -16.23
C TRP A 94 -10.32 -10.09 -17.74
N GLY A 95 -11.05 -10.97 -18.43
CA GLY A 95 -10.79 -11.24 -19.85
C GLY A 95 -9.33 -11.66 -20.11
N HIS A 96 -8.84 -11.38 -21.32
CA HIS A 96 -7.51 -11.83 -21.74
C HIS A 96 -6.38 -10.89 -21.27
N SER A 97 -6.64 -9.58 -21.16
CA SER A 97 -5.60 -8.57 -20.88
C SER A 97 -5.98 -7.47 -19.89
N MET A 98 -7.22 -7.46 -19.35
CA MET A 98 -7.65 -6.38 -18.45
C MET A 98 -7.24 -6.67 -17.01
N HIS A 99 -6.76 -5.66 -16.30
CA HIS A 99 -6.40 -5.76 -14.89
C HIS A 99 -6.76 -4.48 -14.13
N HIS A 100 -6.78 -4.56 -12.80
CA HIS A 100 -7.17 -3.45 -11.93
C HIS A 100 -6.18 -2.28 -11.87
N LEU A 101 -4.93 -2.44 -12.31
CA LEU A 101 -3.97 -1.33 -12.40
C LEU A 101 -4.25 -0.53 -13.67
N ILE A 102 -4.88 0.64 -13.52
CA ILE A 102 -5.27 1.48 -14.66
C ILE A 102 -4.24 2.58 -14.85
N ASP A 103 -3.77 2.80 -16.09
CA ASP A 103 -2.99 3.99 -16.40
C ASP A 103 -3.95 5.19 -16.43
N PRO A 104 -3.85 6.14 -15.49
CA PRO A 104 -4.83 7.21 -15.38
C PRO A 104 -4.84 8.12 -16.62
N ARG A 105 -3.80 8.08 -17.47
CA ARG A 105 -3.74 8.89 -18.71
C ARG A 105 -4.58 8.31 -19.83
N THR A 106 -4.72 6.99 -19.88
CA THR A 106 -5.43 6.28 -20.94
C THR A 106 -6.79 5.75 -20.50
N GLY A 107 -7.01 5.64 -19.20
CA GLY A 107 -8.04 4.74 -18.67
C GLY A 107 -7.66 3.29 -18.88
#